data_AF-A0A6J5KK53-F1
#
_entry.id   AF-A0A6J5KK53-F1
#
_cell.length_a   1.000
_cell.length_b   1.000
_cell.length_c   1.000
_cell.angle_alpha   90.00
_cell.angle_beta   90.00
_cell.angle_gamma   90.00
#
_symmetry.space_group_name_H-M   'P 1'
#
loop_
_entity.id
_entity.type
_entity.pdbx_description
1 polymer ?
#
loop_
_entity_poly.entity_id
_entity_poly.type
_entity_poly.pdbx_seq_one_letter_code
_entity_poly.pdbx_strand_id
1 'polypeptide(L)' 'MSEAAAGWRKRYPDVRVIRISAVELFNEEPVVEFRGRRVYFATSTGVCVSVTAEASEADMLILAEEGAYDGDY' A
#
# COMPACT_ATOMS: atom_id res chain seq x y z
N MET A 1 -2.93 4.41 13.66
CA MET A 1 -2.48 3.52 12.55
C MET A 1 -3.59 2.69 11.86
N SER A 2 -4.78 2.49 12.43
CA SER A 2 -5.85 1.65 11.82
C SER A 2 -6.83 2.43 10.91
N GLU A 3 -6.90 3.76 11.08
CA GLU A 3 -8.02 4.56 10.56
C GLU A 3 -8.02 4.79 9.06
N ALA A 4 -6.88 4.89 8.38
CA ALA A 4 -6.84 5.16 6.94
C ALA A 4 -7.39 3.98 6.12
N ALA A 5 -6.89 2.77 6.39
CA ALA A 5 -7.38 1.55 5.75
C ALA A 5 -8.85 1.26 6.13
N ALA A 6 -9.24 1.51 7.39
CA ALA A 6 -10.63 1.38 7.81
C ALA A 6 -11.55 2.38 7.10
N GLY A 7 -11.10 3.64 6.95
CA GLY A 7 -11.81 4.68 6.21
C GLY A 7 -12.01 4.34 4.74
N TRP A 8 -10.98 3.78 4.10
CA TRP A 8 -11.07 3.30 2.72
C TRP A 8 -12.04 2.13 2.57
N ARG A 9 -11.94 1.10 3.43
CA ARG A 9 -12.89 -0.03 3.41
C ARG A 9 -14.34 0.42 3.62
N LYS A 10 -14.55 1.43 4.46
CA LYS A 10 -15.87 2.00 4.71
C LYS A 10 -16.39 2.82 3.53
N ARG A 11 -15.50 3.57 2.85
CA ARG A 11 -15.85 4.46 1.74
C ARG A 11 -16.03 3.72 0.42
N TYR A 12 -15.26 2.66 0.20
CA TYR A 12 -15.18 1.90 -1.04
C TYR A 12 -15.21 0.39 -0.74
N PRO A 13 -16.40 -0.18 -0.45
CA PRO A 13 -16.52 -1.57 -0.01
C PRO A 13 -16.10 -2.60 -1.09
N ASP A 14 -16.21 -2.22 -2.37
CA ASP A 14 -15.80 -3.06 -3.50
C ASP A 14 -14.28 -3.05 -3.74
N VAL A 15 -13.53 -2.20 -3.04
CA VAL A 15 -12.07 -2.10 -3.14
C VAL A 15 -11.43 -2.98 -2.07
N ARG A 16 -10.63 -3.96 -2.49
CA ARG A 16 -9.84 -4.80 -1.58
C ARG A 16 -8.71 -3.97 -0.98
N VAL A 17 -8.81 -3.63 0.30
CA VAL A 17 -7.77 -2.88 1.02
C VAL A 17 -6.85 -3.84 1.75
N ILE A 18 -5.56 -3.84 1.39
CA ILE A 18 -4.49 -4.62 2.03
C ILE A 18 -3.53 -3.65 2.74
N ARG A 19 -3.01 -4.05 3.91
CA ARG A 19 -2.00 -3.28 4.65
C ARG A 19 -0.65 -3.95 4.44
N ILE A 20 0.34 -3.16 4.06
CA ILE A 20 1.73 -3.59 3.88
C ILE A 20 2.60 -2.63 4.69
N SER A 21 3.58 -3.16 5.41
CA SER A 21 4.50 -2.34 6.21
C SER A 21 5.50 -1.62 5.31
N ALA A 22 6.02 -0.46 5.74
CA ALA A 22 7.06 0.25 4.99
C ALA A 22 8.36 -0.58 4.84
N VAL A 23 8.63 -1.49 5.78
CA VAL A 23 9.79 -2.40 5.74
C VAL A 23 9.68 -3.39 4.57
N GLU A 24 8.49 -3.90 4.30
CA GLU A 24 8.24 -4.82 3.17
C GLU A 24 8.40 -4.12 1.80
N LEU A 25 8.41 -2.79 1.76
CA LEU A 25 8.53 -1.98 0.56
C LEU A 25 9.89 -1.25 0.47
N PHE A 26 10.86 -1.59 1.33
CA PHE A 26 12.09 -0.81 1.49
C PHE A 26 12.94 -0.72 0.21
N ASN A 27 12.95 -1.76 -0.62
CA ASN A 27 13.67 -1.77 -1.90
C ASN A 27 12.78 -1.42 -3.10
N GLU A 28 11.50 -1.11 -2.87
CA GLU A 28 10.56 -0.77 -3.94
C GLU A 28 10.51 0.75 -4.13
N GLU A 29 10.46 1.18 -5.39
CA GLU A 29 10.37 2.61 -5.72
C GLU A 29 8.90 3.06 -5.77
N PRO A 30 8.52 4.10 -5.01
CA PRO A 30 7.17 4.62 -5.07
C PRO A 30 6.94 5.40 -6.37
N VAL A 31 5.75 5.25 -6.93
CA VAL A 31 5.31 6.01 -8.11
C VAL A 31 5.04 7.46 -7.73
N VAL A 32 4.51 7.69 -6.52
CA VAL A 32 4.29 9.03 -5.98
C VAL A 32 4.45 9.04 -4.47
N GLU A 33 5.06 10.10 -3.95
CA GLU A 33 5.04 10.44 -2.54
C GLU A 33 4.11 11.64 -2.32
N PHE A 34 3.10 11.48 -1.45
CA PHE A 34 2.13 12.53 -1.16
C PHE A 34 1.89 12.64 0.34
N ARG A 35 2.22 13.81 0.91
CA ARG A 35 2.05 14.11 2.35
C ARG A 35 2.66 13.04 3.27
N GLY A 36 3.87 12.55 2.96
CA GLY A 36 4.56 11.52 3.74
C GLY A 36 4.00 10.11 3.56
N ARG A 37 3.18 9.90 2.53
CA ARG A 37 2.68 8.57 2.13
C ARG A 37 3.29 8.18 0.80
N ARG A 38 3.81 6.98 0.71
CA ARG A 38 4.34 6.39 -0.52
C ARG A 38 3.27 5.55 -1.19
N VAL A 39 3.09 5.73 -2.49
CA VAL A 39 2.08 5.02 -3.28
C VAL A 39 2.77 4.18 -4.32
N TYR A 40 2.36 2.92 -4.44
CA TYR A 40 2.93 1.96 -5.38
C TYR A 40 1.81 1.36 -6.23
N PHE A 41 2.08 1.17 -7.52
CA PHE A 41 1.27 0.29 -8.35
C PHE A 41 1.66 -1.15 -8.08
N ALA A 42 0.67 -2.03 -8.05
CA ALA A 42 0.91 -3.45 -7.84
C ALA A 42 -0.02 -4.31 -8.70
N THR A 43 0.46 -5.52 -8.97
CA THR A 43 -0.33 -6.60 -9.53
C THR A 43 -0.55 -7.67 -8.48
N SER A 44 -1.67 -8.39 -8.57
CA SER A 44 -1.96 -9.51 -7.68
C SER A 44 -2.38 -10.76 -8.43
N THR A 45 -1.68 -11.87 -8.18
CA THR A 45 -2.05 -13.20 -8.70
C THR A 45 -2.89 -14.00 -7.69
N GLY A 46 -3.55 -13.32 -6.74
CA GLY A 46 -4.41 -13.93 -5.71
C GLY A 46 -3.66 -14.40 -4.46
N VAL A 47 -2.40 -14.84 -4.60
CA VAL A 47 -1.50 -15.25 -3.50
C VAL A 47 -0.29 -14.34 -3.34
N CYS A 48 0.20 -13.74 -4.42
CA CYS A 48 1.32 -12.82 -4.40
C CYS A 48 0.87 -11.40 -4.77
N VAL A 49 1.59 -10.43 -4.24
CA VAL A 49 1.51 -9.02 -4.62
C VAL A 49 2.90 -8.61 -5.09
N SER A 50 2.99 -7.99 -6.26
CA SER A 50 4.25 -7.50 -6.84
C SER A 50 4.11 -6.04 -7.21
N VAL A 51 5.09 -5.21 -6.87
CA VAL A 51 5.12 -3.80 -7.28
C VAL A 51 5.48 -3.71 -8.76
N THR A 52 4.89 -2.75 -9.48
CA THR A 52 5.21 -2.43 -10.88
C THR A 52 5.36 -0.92 -11.07
N ALA A 53 6.14 -0.52 -12.07
CA ALA A 53 6.23 0.88 -12.50
C ALA A 53 5.12 1.24 -13.52
N GLU A 54 4.54 0.25 -14.20
CA GLU A 54 3.61 0.44 -15.30
C GLU A 54 2.17 0.51 -14.78
N ALA A 55 1.57 1.71 -14.79
CA ALA A 55 0.19 1.92 -14.34
C ALA A 55 -0.84 1.07 -15.10
N SER A 56 -0.58 0.76 -16.36
CA SER A 56 -1.46 -0.05 -17.21
C SER A 56 -1.50 -1.53 -16.83
N GLU A 57 -0.47 -2.01 -16.14
CA GLU A 57 -0.41 -3.40 -15.68
C GLU A 57 -1.02 -3.57 -14.28
N ALA A 58 -1.20 -2.47 -13.55
CA ALA A 58 -1.62 -2.47 -12.16
C ALA A 58 -3.10 -2.81 -11.99
N ASP A 59 -3.39 -3.81 -11.16
CA ASP A 59 -4.74 -4.13 -10.67
C ASP A 59 -4.98 -3.70 -9.21
N MET A 60 -3.93 -3.20 -8.55
CA MET A 60 -3.93 -2.82 -7.14
C MET A 60 -3.10 -1.54 -6.87
N LEU A 61 -3.48 -0.80 -5.83
CA LEU A 61 -2.70 0.30 -5.25
C LEU A 61 -2.27 -0.04 -3.82
N ILE A 62 -0.99 0.13 -3.53
CA ILE A 62 -0.44 0.02 -2.18
C ILE A 62 -0.17 1.42 -1.63
N LEU A 63 -0.68 1.68 -0.43
CA LEU A 63 -0.45 2.93 0.30
C LEU A 63 0.39 2.61 1.53
N ALA A 64 1.64 3.04 1.53
CA ALA A 64 2.53 2.96 2.68
C ALA A 64 2.57 4.29 3.41
N GLU A 65 2.39 4.23 4.73
CA GLU A 65 2.62 5.36 5.62
C GLU A 65 3.88 5.05 6.44
N GLU A 66 4.76 6.03 6.62
CA GLU A 66 5.79 5.93 7.65
C GLU A 66 5.09 5.95 9.01
N GLY A 67 4.81 4.77 9.55
CA GLY A 67 4.43 4.64 10.95
C GLY A 67 5.63 5.05 11.78
N ALA A 68 5.43 5.90 12.80
CA ALA A 68 6.32 5.90 13.95
C ALA A 68 6.46 4.44 14.38
N TYR A 69 7.69 3.92 14.35
CA TYR A 69 8.03 2.58 14.77
C TYR A 69 7.66 2.46 16.25
N ASP A 70 6.44 2.03 16.56
CA ASP A 70 6.06 1.66 17.92
C ASP A 70 6.47 0.20 18.06
N GLY A 71 7.77 0.03 18.33
CA GLY A 71 8.36 -1.28 18.57
C GLY A 71 7.81 -1.85 19.86
N ASP A 72 6.88 -2.78 19.78
CA ASP A 72 6.63 -3.73 20.85
C ASP A 72 7.19 -5.09 20.43
N TYR A 73 8.22 -5.49 21.18
CA TYR A 73 8.86 -6.81 21.19
C TYR A 73 7.89 -7.91 21.66
#